data_AF-A0A2D9WNV7-F1
#
_entry.id   AF-A0A2D9WNV7-F1
#
_cell.length_a   1.000
_cell.length_b   1.000
_cell.length_c   1.000
_cell.angle_alpha   90.00
_cell.angle_beta   90.00
_cell.angle_gamma   90.00
#
_symmetry.space_group_name_H-M   'P 1'
#
loop_
_entity.id
_entity.type
_entity.pdbx_description
1 polymer ?
#
loop_
_entity_poly.entity_id
_entity_poly.type
_entity_poly.pdbx_seq_one_letter_code
_entity_poly.pdbx_strand_id
1 'polypeptide(L)'
;MTRNRVCGNLECKNNLSSCQKRFCSHECRNKAQKPSTHTGRKSLYRQHFAEQDVYEYLKECELNTTQKLVRKKKVVTVPQPIMPSFSGYLHFLFKKYNIRIHKNTLRNWTKKHPEFRDCMEIIRCFQEKYLIDRGATGECNPTIAVFLLKANHGYGRKKPKNVTGLNIVKHVYTLADQMTEPS
;
A
#
# COMPACT_ATOMS: atom_id res chain seq x y z
N MET A 1 55.50 10.73 17.44
CA MET A 1 54.35 11.48 17.99
C MET A 1 53.05 10.77 17.59
N THR A 2 52.49 9.94 18.46
CA THR A 2 51.22 9.24 18.24
C THR A 2 50.06 10.24 18.38
N ARG A 3 49.32 10.49 17.30
CA ARG A 3 48.11 11.33 17.35
C ARG A 3 47.04 10.56 18.13
N ASN A 4 46.69 11.04 19.33
CA ASN A 4 45.54 10.53 20.08
C ASN A 4 44.27 10.76 19.26
N ARG A 5 43.65 9.66 18.81
CA ARG A 5 42.36 9.71 18.09
C ARG A 5 41.26 9.89 19.13
N VAL A 6 40.46 10.94 19.02
CA VAL A 6 39.33 11.22 19.92
C VAL A 6 38.00 10.81 19.30
N CYS A 7 37.02 10.51 20.15
CA CYS A 7 35.67 10.14 19.72
C CYS A 7 35.04 11.23 18.85
N GLY A 8 34.34 10.82 17.79
CA GLY A 8 33.66 11.73 16.86
C GLY A 8 32.36 12.35 17.39
N ASN A 9 31.94 12.03 18.61
CA ASN A 9 30.90 12.77 19.31
C ASN A 9 31.55 13.97 20.01
N LEU A 10 31.22 15.20 19.60
CA LEU A 10 31.85 16.44 20.09
C LEU A 10 31.70 16.64 21.60
N GLU A 11 30.66 16.07 22.21
CA GLU A 11 30.43 16.10 23.66
C GLU A 11 31.26 15.04 24.41
N CYS A 12 31.72 14.01 23.70
CA CYS A 12 32.48 12.90 24.26
C CYS A 12 33.97 13.09 23.96
N LYS A 13 34.73 13.62 24.92
CA LYS A 13 36.19 13.85 24.79
C LYS A 13 37.05 12.60 25.03
N ASN A 14 36.47 11.40 24.94
CA ASN A 14 37.18 10.15 25.19
C ASN A 14 38.11 9.78 24.02
N ASN A 15 39.24 9.16 24.36
CA ASN A 15 40.18 8.60 23.38
C ASN A 15 39.64 7.30 22.79
N LEU A 16 39.89 7.08 21.50
CA LEU A 16 39.55 5.87 20.77
C LEU A 16 40.63 4.82 20.97
N SER A 17 40.21 3.59 21.27
CA SER A 17 41.11 2.43 21.24
C SER A 17 41.58 2.11 19.81
N SER A 18 42.56 1.21 19.70
CA SER A 18 43.11 0.76 18.42
C SER A 18 42.03 0.20 17.48
N CYS A 19 41.04 -0.52 18.03
CA CYS A 19 39.96 -1.18 17.28
C CYS A 19 38.79 -0.27 16.91
N GLN A 20 38.67 0.92 17.50
CA GLN A 20 37.52 1.81 17.28
C GLN A 20 37.80 2.79 16.13
N LYS A 21 36.93 2.79 15.13
CA LYS A 21 37.11 3.62 13.92
C LYS A 21 36.74 5.09 14.11
N ARG A 22 35.61 5.38 14.78
CA ARG A 22 35.05 6.76 14.85
C ARG A 22 34.36 7.13 16.16
N PHE A 23 33.74 6.18 16.86
CA PHE A 23 33.04 6.44 18.12
C PHE A 23 33.52 5.46 19.20
N CYS A 24 33.58 5.91 20.46
CA CYS A 24 34.04 5.10 21.58
C CYS A 24 32.96 4.15 22.14
N SER A 25 31.69 4.37 21.81
CA SER A 25 30.58 3.50 22.23
C SER A 25 29.39 3.60 21.27
N HIS A 26 28.48 2.61 21.35
CA HIS A 26 27.23 2.62 20.60
C HIS A 26 26.34 3.81 21.03
N GLU A 27 26.37 4.19 22.30
CA GLU A 27 25.67 5.38 22.80
C GLU A 27 26.20 6.68 22.18
N CYS A 28 27.53 6.82 22.07
CA CYS A 28 28.13 8.00 21.42
C CYS A 28 27.79 8.08 19.94
N ARG A 29 27.71 6.93 19.26
CA ARG A 29 27.24 6.86 17.88
C ARG A 29 25.78 7.31 17.78
N ASN A 30 24.91 6.83 18.67
CA ASN A 30 23.49 7.17 18.67
C ASN A 30 23.25 8.64 19.03
N LYS A 31 23.99 9.21 19.99
CA LYS A 31 23.92 10.64 20.35
C LYS A 31 24.43 11.55 19.23
N ALA A 32 25.51 11.16 18.55
CA ALA A 32 26.04 11.89 17.40
C ALA A 32 25.11 11.79 16.16
N GLN A 33 24.39 10.68 16.03
CA GLN A 33 23.30 10.54 15.07
C GLN A 33 22.06 11.25 15.59
N LYS A 34 22.03 12.60 15.51
CA LYS A 34 20.77 13.33 15.68
C LYS A 34 19.73 12.69 14.74
N PRO A 35 18.49 12.38 15.21
CA PRO A 35 17.43 12.02 14.28
C PRO A 35 17.36 13.16 13.27
N SER A 36 17.38 12.84 11.97
CA SER A 36 17.25 13.88 10.97
C SER A 36 15.93 14.59 11.26
N THR A 37 15.99 15.81 11.79
CA THR A 37 14.92 16.77 11.63
C THR A 37 14.92 17.06 10.15
N HIS A 38 14.32 16.15 9.38
CA HIS A 38 14.06 16.37 7.98
C HIS A 38 13.10 17.55 8.00
N THR A 39 13.65 18.75 7.90
CA THR A 39 12.97 19.92 7.32
C THR A 39 12.71 19.54 5.87
N GLY A 40 11.84 18.55 5.70
CA GLY A 40 11.49 17.98 4.42
C GLY A 40 10.93 19.11 3.60
N ARG A 41 11.19 19.04 2.30
CA ARG A 41 10.48 19.81 1.28
C ARG A 41 9.04 20.05 1.75
N LYS A 42 8.65 21.31 1.93
CA LYS A 42 7.31 21.71 2.37
C LYS A 42 6.31 20.82 1.64
N SER A 43 5.44 20.14 2.38
CA SER A 43 4.46 19.26 1.75
C SER A 43 3.67 20.11 0.76
N LEU A 44 3.73 19.77 -0.52
CA LEU A 44 2.90 20.42 -1.55
C LEU A 44 1.40 20.12 -1.36
N TYR A 45 1.03 19.50 -0.23
CA TYR A 45 -0.32 19.12 0.10
C TYR A 45 -1.22 20.35 0.19
N ARG A 46 -2.42 20.22 -0.37
CA ARG A 46 -3.50 21.19 -0.29
C ARG A 46 -4.75 20.40 0.05
N GLN A 47 -5.59 20.96 0.91
CA GLN A 47 -6.79 20.28 1.40
C GLN A 47 -7.77 19.91 0.28
N HIS A 48 -7.90 20.77 -0.74
CA HIS A 48 -8.75 20.50 -1.90
C HIS A 48 -8.35 19.24 -2.70
N PHE A 49 -7.12 18.74 -2.53
CA PHE A 49 -6.72 17.45 -3.08
C PHE A 49 -7.57 16.32 -2.49
N ALA A 50 -7.80 16.31 -1.17
CA ALA A 50 -8.67 15.32 -0.56
C ALA A 50 -10.15 15.57 -0.91
N GLU A 51 -10.58 16.82 -1.01
CA GLU A 51 -12.01 17.14 -1.12
C GLU A 51 -12.53 17.08 -2.55
N GLN A 52 -12.23 18.08 -3.38
CA GLN A 52 -12.89 18.26 -4.69
C GLN A 52 -12.20 17.42 -5.78
N ASP A 53 -10.88 17.39 -5.76
CA ASP A 53 -10.09 16.82 -6.86
C ASP A 53 -10.22 15.31 -6.99
N VAL A 54 -10.48 14.59 -5.88
CA VAL A 54 -10.70 13.15 -5.93
C VAL A 54 -11.99 12.82 -6.66
N TYR A 55 -13.08 13.55 -6.41
CA TYR A 55 -14.35 13.30 -7.10
C TYR A 55 -14.27 13.69 -8.58
N GLU A 56 -13.57 14.77 -8.91
CA GLU A 56 -13.32 15.15 -10.30
C GLU A 56 -12.51 14.06 -11.04
N TYR A 57 -11.48 13.51 -10.38
CA TYR A 57 -10.72 12.38 -10.91
C TYR A 57 -11.58 11.13 -11.14
N LEU A 58 -12.44 10.78 -10.18
CA LEU A 58 -13.34 9.63 -10.30
C LEU A 58 -14.34 9.82 -11.46
N LYS A 59 -14.87 11.03 -11.62
CA LYS A 59 -15.74 11.39 -12.75
C LYS A 59 -15.00 11.28 -14.09
N GLU A 60 -13.74 11.71 -14.17
CA GLU A 60 -12.91 11.51 -15.38
C GLU A 60 -12.69 10.03 -15.68
N CYS A 61 -12.52 9.19 -14.66
CA CYS A 61 -12.39 7.75 -14.83
C CYS A 61 -13.66 7.11 -15.41
N GLU A 62 -14.84 7.57 -15.00
CA GLU A 62 -16.13 7.04 -15.48
C GLU A 62 -16.48 7.48 -16.90
N LEU A 63 -16.24 8.76 -17.22
CA LEU A 63 -16.64 9.37 -18.50
C LEU A 63 -15.66 9.08 -19.65
N ASN A 64 -14.59 8.34 -19.40
CA ASN A 64 -13.60 8.08 -20.44
C ASN A 64 -14.18 7.28 -21.60
N THR A 65 -13.83 7.68 -22.82
CA THR A 65 -14.25 7.02 -24.06
C THR A 65 -13.03 6.62 -24.89
N THR A 66 -13.17 5.57 -25.69
CA THR A 66 -12.15 5.15 -26.64
C THR A 66 -12.77 4.87 -28.00
N GLN A 67 -12.00 5.10 -29.05
CA GLN A 67 -12.42 4.79 -30.41
C GLN A 67 -12.07 3.34 -30.71
N LYS A 68 -13.06 2.54 -31.11
CA LYS A 68 -12.84 1.18 -31.61
C LYS A 68 -13.22 1.09 -33.07
N LEU A 69 -12.34 0.45 -33.85
CA LEU A 69 -12.63 0.06 -35.22
C LEU A 69 -13.55 -1.16 -35.20
N VAL A 70 -14.75 -1.00 -35.73
CA VAL A 70 -15.68 -2.11 -35.96
C VAL A 70 -15.48 -2.63 -37.38
N ARG A 71 -15.71 -3.95 -37.60
CA ARG A 71 -15.67 -4.58 -38.92
C ARG A 71 -16.44 -3.72 -39.94
N LYS A 72 -15.83 -3.46 -41.10
CA LYS A 72 -16.23 -2.50 -42.16
C LYS A 72 -15.78 -1.04 -41.98
N LYS A 73 -14.60 -0.78 -41.37
CA LYS A 73 -13.96 0.55 -41.27
C LYS A 73 -14.80 1.65 -40.59
N LYS A 74 -15.90 1.31 -39.92
CA LYS A 74 -16.68 2.26 -39.14
C LYS A 74 -16.04 2.40 -37.77
N VAL A 75 -15.52 3.59 -37.48
CA VAL A 75 -15.03 3.94 -36.14
C VAL A 75 -16.25 4.23 -35.27
N VAL A 76 -16.37 3.53 -34.16
CA VAL A 76 -17.41 3.78 -33.15
C VAL A 76 -16.73 4.21 -31.86
N THR A 77 -17.21 5.31 -31.30
CA THR A 77 -16.82 5.75 -29.96
C THR A 77 -17.57 4.91 -28.94
N VAL A 78 -16.83 4.20 -28.09
CA VAL A 78 -17.41 3.38 -27.02
C VAL A 78 -16.97 3.92 -25.66
N PRO A 79 -17.87 3.99 -24.67
CA PRO A 79 -17.50 4.32 -23.30
C PRO A 79 -16.60 3.21 -22.75
N GLN A 80 -15.41 3.58 -22.32
CA GLN A 80 -14.46 2.68 -21.69
C GLN A 80 -13.86 3.38 -20.48
N PRO A 81 -14.49 3.20 -19.30
CA PRO A 81 -14.01 3.81 -18.09
C PRO A 81 -12.62 3.26 -17.74
N ILE A 82 -11.84 4.10 -17.09
CA ILE A 82 -10.48 3.78 -16.64
C ILE A 82 -10.56 3.28 -15.20
N MET A 83 -9.77 2.26 -14.87
CA MET A 83 -9.63 1.79 -13.49
C MET A 83 -9.03 2.89 -12.59
N PRO A 84 -9.74 3.32 -11.53
CA PRO A 84 -9.18 4.26 -10.57
C PRO A 84 -7.97 3.66 -9.86
N SER A 85 -6.93 4.47 -9.63
CA SER A 85 -5.75 4.02 -8.91
C SER A 85 -4.97 5.19 -8.32
N PHE A 86 -4.14 4.90 -7.32
CA PHE A 86 -3.20 5.89 -6.74
C PHE A 86 -2.30 6.54 -7.81
N SER A 87 -1.80 5.74 -8.76
CA SER A 87 -0.95 6.28 -9.82
C SER A 87 -1.77 7.10 -10.82
N GLY A 88 -3.00 6.69 -11.12
CA GLY A 88 -3.91 7.47 -11.96
C GLY A 88 -4.22 8.84 -11.36
N TYR A 89 -4.56 8.89 -10.07
CA TYR A 89 -4.81 10.13 -9.36
C TYR A 89 -3.59 11.07 -9.33
N LEU A 90 -2.37 10.50 -9.21
CA LEU A 90 -1.15 11.29 -9.29
C LEU A 90 -0.95 11.93 -10.68
N HIS A 91 -1.25 11.19 -11.75
CA HIS A 91 -1.22 11.75 -13.11
C HIS A 91 -2.30 12.81 -13.31
N PHE A 92 -3.49 12.62 -12.73
CA PHE A 92 -4.55 13.62 -12.73
C PHE A 92 -4.09 14.94 -12.09
N LEU A 93 -3.51 14.89 -10.89
CA LEU A 93 -2.99 16.09 -10.22
C LEU A 93 -1.87 16.76 -11.01
N PHE A 94 -0.99 15.97 -11.64
CA PHE A 94 0.04 16.51 -12.53
C PHE A 94 -0.57 17.19 -13.76
N LYS A 95 -1.55 16.57 -14.42
CA LYS A 95 -2.26 17.12 -15.58
C LYS A 95 -2.98 18.43 -15.22
N LYS A 96 -3.65 18.48 -14.07
CA LYS A 96 -4.48 19.61 -13.65
C LYS A 96 -3.66 20.81 -13.15
N TYR A 97 -2.63 20.57 -12.34
CA TYR A 97 -1.88 21.64 -11.66
C TYR A 97 -0.43 21.78 -12.13
N ASN A 98 0.03 20.94 -13.06
CA ASN A 98 1.42 20.86 -13.50
C ASN A 98 2.42 20.63 -12.33
N ILE A 99 1.97 19.93 -11.28
CA ILE A 99 2.79 19.64 -10.09
C ILE A 99 3.37 18.24 -10.13
N ARG A 100 4.70 18.14 -10.02
CA ARG A 100 5.39 16.84 -9.93
C ARG A 100 5.35 16.32 -8.50
N ILE A 101 4.43 15.42 -8.22
CA ILE A 101 4.33 14.70 -6.94
C ILE A 101 4.98 13.33 -7.11
N HIS A 102 5.83 12.93 -6.17
CA HIS A 102 6.40 11.58 -6.16
C HIS A 102 5.46 10.59 -5.45
N LYS A 103 5.43 9.32 -5.84
CA LYS A 103 4.57 8.29 -5.23
C LYS A 103 4.73 8.19 -3.71
N ASN A 104 5.97 8.35 -3.21
CA ASN A 104 6.24 8.35 -1.77
C ASN A 104 5.63 9.55 -1.05
N THR A 105 5.52 10.71 -1.71
CA THR A 105 4.88 11.90 -1.15
C THR A 105 3.39 11.65 -0.94
N LEU A 106 2.72 11.02 -1.91
CA LEU A 106 1.31 10.64 -1.80
C LEU A 106 1.07 9.68 -0.63
N ARG A 107 1.93 8.66 -0.47
CA ARG A 107 1.92 7.73 0.67
C ARG A 107 2.21 8.41 2.01
N ASN A 108 2.97 9.50 2.01
CA ASN A 108 3.21 10.28 3.21
C ASN A 108 1.99 11.13 3.55
N TRP A 109 1.26 11.64 2.56
CA TRP A 109 0.02 12.37 2.79
C TRP A 109 -1.05 11.49 3.43
N THR A 110 -1.23 10.25 2.96
CA THR A 110 -2.18 9.30 3.59
C THR A 110 -1.84 8.95 5.04
N LYS A 111 -0.59 9.13 5.46
CA LYS A 111 -0.17 8.89 6.86
C LYS A 111 -0.37 10.11 7.75
N LYS A 112 -0.26 11.31 7.18
CA LYS A 112 -0.25 12.58 7.93
C LYS A 112 -1.60 13.29 7.94
N HIS A 113 -2.43 13.04 6.93
CA HIS A 113 -3.70 13.73 6.68
C HIS A 113 -4.83 12.69 6.63
N PRO A 114 -5.60 12.53 7.72
CA PRO A 114 -6.71 11.57 7.79
C PRO A 114 -7.74 11.76 6.67
N GLU A 115 -8.07 13.00 6.34
CA GLU A 115 -9.00 13.34 5.27
C GLU A 115 -8.50 12.83 3.91
N PHE A 116 -7.20 12.93 3.66
CA PHE A 116 -6.60 12.40 2.44
C PHE A 116 -6.57 10.88 2.43
N ARG A 117 -6.37 10.25 3.61
CA ARG A 117 -6.41 8.80 3.76
C ARG A 117 -7.80 8.26 3.38
N ASP A 118 -8.85 8.86 3.90
CA ASP A 118 -10.23 8.44 3.64
C ASP A 118 -10.53 8.50 2.14
N CYS A 119 -10.10 9.57 1.47
CA CYS A 119 -10.31 9.70 0.02
C CYS A 119 -9.50 8.69 -0.80
N MET A 120 -8.32 8.28 -0.33
CA MET A 120 -7.59 7.19 -0.98
C MET A 120 -8.27 5.82 -0.77
N GLU A 121 -8.95 5.60 0.35
CA GLU A 121 -9.78 4.40 0.53
C GLU A 121 -11.02 4.44 -0.38
N ILE A 122 -11.61 5.62 -0.63
CA ILE A 122 -12.68 5.78 -1.64
C ILE A 122 -12.16 5.35 -3.02
N ILE A 123 -10.98 5.82 -3.45
CA ILE A 123 -10.39 5.40 -4.73
C ILE A 123 -10.21 3.88 -4.79
N ARG A 124 -9.80 3.23 -3.69
CA ARG A 124 -9.70 1.77 -3.61
C ARG A 124 -11.05 1.08 -3.73
N CYS A 125 -12.08 1.60 -3.09
CA CYS A 125 -13.43 1.06 -3.20
C CYS A 125 -13.92 1.08 -4.66
N PHE A 126 -13.71 2.19 -5.37
CA PHE A 126 -14.04 2.28 -6.80
C PHE A 126 -13.16 1.37 -7.67
N GLN A 127 -11.87 1.23 -7.34
CA GLN A 127 -10.97 0.28 -8.01
C GLN A 127 -11.47 -1.17 -7.86
N GLU A 128 -11.89 -1.54 -6.65
CA GLU A 128 -12.44 -2.87 -6.34
C GLU A 128 -13.69 -3.16 -7.15
N LYS A 129 -14.65 -2.24 -7.12
CA LYS A 129 -15.88 -2.32 -7.92
C LYS A 129 -15.57 -2.46 -9.41
N TYR A 130 -14.67 -1.64 -9.93
CA TYR A 130 -14.24 -1.72 -11.33
C TYR A 130 -13.69 -3.10 -11.68
N LEU A 131 -12.82 -3.66 -10.84
CA LEU A 131 -12.20 -4.96 -11.08
C LEU A 131 -13.20 -6.11 -11.03
N ILE A 132 -14.17 -6.06 -10.11
CA ILE A 132 -15.25 -7.05 -10.02
C ILE A 132 -16.14 -6.98 -11.25
N ASP A 133 -16.67 -5.79 -11.55
CA ASP A 133 -17.65 -5.59 -12.62
C ASP A 133 -17.02 -5.94 -13.99
N ARG A 134 -15.85 -5.36 -14.29
CA ARG A 134 -15.16 -5.57 -15.57
C ARG A 134 -14.49 -6.94 -15.68
N GLY A 135 -14.11 -7.52 -14.55
CA GLY A 135 -13.57 -8.89 -14.50
C GLY A 135 -14.65 -9.93 -14.78
N ALA A 136 -15.87 -9.71 -14.27
CA ALA A 136 -17.02 -10.57 -14.50
C ALA A 136 -17.55 -10.48 -15.94
N THR A 137 -17.53 -9.30 -16.57
CA THR A 137 -17.94 -9.11 -17.97
C THR A 137 -16.88 -9.51 -19.00
N GLY A 138 -15.65 -9.83 -18.55
CA GLY A 138 -14.53 -10.15 -19.43
C GLY A 138 -13.90 -8.94 -20.13
N GLU A 139 -14.24 -7.72 -19.71
CA GLU A 139 -13.71 -6.48 -20.27
C GLU A 139 -12.32 -6.12 -19.74
N CYS A 140 -11.90 -6.76 -18.64
CA CYS A 140 -10.52 -6.76 -18.20
C CYS A 140 -9.97 -8.19 -18.12
N ASN A 141 -8.65 -8.35 -18.16
CA ASN A 141 -8.03 -9.66 -18.05
C ASN A 141 -8.36 -10.26 -16.66
N PRO A 142 -9.08 -11.39 -16.59
CA PRO A 142 -9.58 -11.94 -15.33
C PRO A 142 -8.44 -12.37 -14.39
N THR A 143 -7.32 -12.85 -14.94
CA THR A 143 -6.13 -13.21 -14.16
C THR A 143 -5.54 -11.98 -13.47
N ILE A 144 -5.44 -10.86 -14.19
CA ILE A 144 -4.96 -9.58 -13.62
C ILE A 144 -5.94 -9.06 -12.58
N ALA A 145 -7.26 -9.13 -12.85
CA ALA A 145 -8.27 -8.67 -11.91
C ALA A 145 -8.23 -9.45 -10.60
N VAL A 146 -8.20 -10.78 -10.67
CA VAL A 146 -8.07 -11.66 -9.49
C VAL A 146 -6.77 -11.39 -8.74
N PHE A 147 -5.65 -11.18 -9.45
CA PHE A 147 -4.37 -10.85 -8.83
C PHE A 147 -4.44 -9.54 -8.03
N LEU A 148 -5.01 -8.48 -8.62
CA LEU A 148 -5.14 -7.18 -7.96
C LEU A 148 -6.13 -7.22 -6.79
N LEU A 149 -7.27 -7.90 -6.94
CA LEU A 149 -8.24 -8.12 -5.86
C LEU A 149 -7.60 -8.85 -4.67
N LYS A 150 -6.74 -9.85 -4.94
CA LYS A 150 -5.99 -10.56 -3.90
C LYS A 150 -4.95 -9.68 -3.21
N ALA A 151 -4.12 -9.00 -4.00
CA ALA A 151 -2.99 -8.25 -3.50
C ALA A 151 -3.41 -6.98 -2.73
N ASN A 152 -4.47 -6.31 -3.20
CA ASN A 152 -4.82 -4.96 -2.74
C ASN A 152 -6.14 -4.89 -1.98
N HIS A 153 -7.06 -5.84 -2.16
CA HIS A 153 -8.43 -5.80 -1.61
C HIS A 153 -8.76 -6.99 -0.69
N GLY A 154 -7.77 -7.82 -0.36
CA GLY A 154 -7.95 -8.91 0.61
C GLY A 154 -8.82 -10.07 0.14
N TYR A 155 -9.16 -10.14 -1.16
CA TYR A 155 -9.84 -11.29 -1.71
C TYR A 155 -8.92 -12.49 -1.63
N GLY A 156 -9.36 -13.59 -1.04
CA GLY A 156 -8.51 -14.76 -0.85
C GLY A 156 -9.32 -16.02 -1.01
N ARG A 157 -8.72 -17.06 -1.60
CA ARG A 157 -9.30 -18.39 -1.51
C ARG A 157 -9.15 -18.85 -0.08
N LYS A 158 -10.25 -18.93 0.66
CA LYS A 158 -10.29 -19.68 1.91
C LYS A 158 -10.05 -21.14 1.54
N LYS A 159 -8.92 -21.71 1.97
CA LYS A 159 -8.74 -23.16 1.86
C LYS A 159 -9.85 -23.80 2.72
N PRO A 160 -10.52 -24.86 2.23
CA PRO A 160 -11.37 -25.64 3.11
C PRO A 160 -10.51 -26.08 4.27
N LYS A 161 -10.94 -25.82 5.51
CA LYS A 161 -10.31 -26.45 6.66
C LYS A 161 -10.52 -27.94 6.44
N ASN A 162 -9.43 -28.70 6.30
CA ASN A 162 -9.48 -30.15 6.41
C ASN A 162 -9.90 -30.44 7.84
N VAL A 163 -11.20 -30.44 8.11
CA VAL A 163 -11.75 -31.11 9.28
C VAL A 163 -11.58 -32.58 8.95
N THR A 164 -10.41 -33.12 9.23
CA THR A 164 -10.18 -34.55 9.15
C THR A 164 -11.17 -35.19 10.11
N GLY A 165 -12.11 -35.98 9.58
CA GLY A 165 -13.09 -36.73 10.37
C GLY A 165 -12.45 -37.59 11.47
N LEU A 166 -11.14 -37.85 11.38
CA LEU A 166 -10.29 -38.43 12.42
C LEU A 166 -10.37 -37.74 13.79
N ASN A 167 -10.54 -36.41 13.87
CA ASN A 167 -10.67 -35.74 15.17
C ASN A 167 -12.02 -36.00 15.83
N ILE A 168 -13.07 -36.15 15.03
CA ILE A 168 -14.41 -36.53 15.51
C ILE A 168 -14.37 -37.99 15.96
N VAL A 169 -13.77 -38.88 15.16
CA VAL A 169 -13.63 -40.31 15.47
C VAL A 169 -12.81 -40.53 16.74
N LYS A 170 -11.68 -39.84 16.92
CA LYS A 170 -10.91 -39.88 18.18
C LYS A 170 -11.75 -39.49 19.38
N HIS A 171 -12.51 -38.40 19.28
CA HIS A 171 -13.32 -37.93 20.40
C HIS A 171 -14.43 -38.92 20.77
N VAL A 172 -15.06 -39.55 19.78
CA VAL A 172 -16.08 -40.58 19.99
C VAL A 172 -15.51 -41.80 20.70
N TYR A 173 -14.32 -42.28 20.30
CA TYR A 173 -13.67 -43.40 20.99
C TYR A 173 -13.26 -43.03 22.42
N THR A 174 -12.71 -41.83 22.64
CA THR A 174 -12.35 -41.38 24.01
C THR A 174 -13.57 -41.29 24.93
N LEU A 175 -14.74 -40.89 24.42
CA LEU A 175 -15.98 -40.88 25.19
C LEU A 175 -16.49 -42.30 25.46
N ALA A 176 -16.36 -43.21 24.51
CA ALA A 176 -16.73 -44.61 24.69
C ALA A 176 -15.87 -45.29 25.78
N ASP A 177 -14.56 -45.03 25.78
CA ASP A 177 -13.63 -45.58 26.78
C ASP A 177 -13.98 -45.09 28.20
N GLN A 178 -14.40 -43.83 28.36
CA GLN A 178 -14.86 -43.25 29.63
C GLN A 178 -16.17 -43.87 30.15
N MET A 179 -17.00 -44.43 29.27
CA MET A 179 -18.25 -45.09 29.65
C MET A 179 -18.05 -46.56 30.04
N THR A 180 -16.90 -47.15 29.73
CA THR A 180 -16.61 -48.56 29.99
C THR A 180 -15.84 -48.84 31.28
N GLU A 181 -15.41 -47.83 32.03
CA GLU A 181 -14.83 -48.07 33.35
C GLU A 181 -15.94 -48.34 34.39
N PRO A 182 -16.05 -49.56 34.93
CA PRO A 182 -17.04 -49.86 35.96
C PRO A 182 -16.63 -49.20 37.28
N SER A 183 -17.63 -48.62 37.96
CA SER A 183 -17.55 -48.13 39.35
C SER A 183 -17.39 -49.29 40.33
#